data_AF-A0A3D1MIH8-F1
#
_entry.id   AF-A0A3D1MIH8-F1
#
_cell.length_a   1.000
_cell.length_b   1.000
_cell.length_c   1.000
_cell.angle_alpha   90.00
_cell.angle_beta   90.00
_cell.angle_gamma   90.00
#
_symmetry.space_group_name_H-M   'P 1'
#
loop_
_entity.id
_entity.type
_entity.pdbx_description
1 polymer ?
#
loop_
_entity_poly.entity_id
_entity_poly.type
_entity_poly.pdbx_seq_one_letter_code
_entity_poly.pdbx_strand_id
1 'polypeptide(L)'
;MCTHKMKLEREPFEKIIRGQKIIESRLYDEKRRQINIGDHIEFISIRNPSKKILTKVKALYRYDSFKDLFSDLPSDYFGSISKTELIREIKTFYSEDEERKYGVIGIKIELLK
;
A
#
# COMPACT_ATOMS: atom_id res chain seq x y z
N MET A 1 15.28 -6.01 -11.29
CA MET A 1 14.82 -4.76 -10.65
C MET A 1 13.88 -4.07 -11.64
N CYS A 2 12.59 -4.03 -11.32
CA CYS A 2 11.55 -3.42 -12.15
C CYS A 2 10.97 -2.17 -11.44
N THR A 3 10.34 -1.28 -12.22
CA THR A 3 9.60 -0.13 -11.69
C THR A 3 8.12 -0.31 -11.96
N HIS A 4 7.34 -0.45 -10.90
CA HIS A 4 5.88 -0.54 -10.94
C HIS A 4 5.27 0.86 -10.83
N LYS A 5 4.12 1.09 -11.46
CA LYS A 5 3.41 2.39 -11.38
C LYS A 5 2.08 2.22 -10.68
N MET A 6 1.81 3.07 -9.70
CA MET A 6 0.56 3.07 -8.95
C MET A 6 0.04 4.48 -8.75
N LYS A 7 -1.28 4.62 -8.65
CA LYS A 7 -1.94 5.89 -8.34
C LYS A 7 -2.39 5.90 -6.88
N LEU A 8 -2.23 7.04 -6.23
CA LEU A 8 -2.67 7.27 -4.86
C LEU A 8 -3.58 8.49 -4.77
N GLU A 9 -4.54 8.41 -3.87
CA GLU A 9 -5.26 9.59 -3.39
C GLU A 9 -4.31 10.55 -2.68
N ARG A 10 -4.75 11.81 -2.53
CA ARG A 10 -3.91 12.89 -2.00
C ARG A 10 -3.32 12.56 -0.62
N GLU A 11 -4.14 12.04 0.28
CA GLU A 11 -3.74 11.83 1.67
C GLU A 11 -2.70 10.71 1.85
N PRO A 12 -2.88 9.48 1.31
CA PRO A 12 -1.83 8.46 1.35
C PRO A 12 -0.53 8.93 0.70
N PHE A 13 -0.62 9.67 -0.42
CA PHE A 13 0.54 10.20 -1.11
C PHE A 13 1.34 11.19 -0.24
N GLU A 14 0.66 12.14 0.40
CA GLU A 14 1.29 13.11 1.31
C GLU A 14 1.88 12.42 2.56
N LYS A 15 1.21 11.39 3.10
CA LYS A 15 1.71 10.61 4.25
C LYS A 15 3.00 9.86 3.93
N ILE A 16 3.14 9.31 2.72
CA ILE A 16 4.40 8.67 2.29
C ILE A 16 5.52 9.70 2.20
N ILE A 17 5.27 10.89 1.61
CA ILE A 17 6.24 11.98 1.53
C ILE A 17 6.75 12.39 2.93
N ARG A 18 5.85 12.44 3.91
CA ARG A 18 6.17 12.79 5.30
C ARG A 18 6.79 11.65 6.11
N GLY A 19 6.93 10.44 5.53
CA GLY A 19 7.40 9.26 6.25
C GLY A 19 6.41 8.71 7.28
N GLN A 20 5.16 9.18 7.26
CA GLN A 20 4.09 8.77 8.16
C GLN A 20 3.35 7.51 7.67
N LYS A 21 3.60 7.09 6.42
CA LYS A 21 3.11 5.84 5.85
C LYS A 21 4.26 5.12 5.18
N ILE A 22 4.57 3.93 5.67
CA ILE A 22 5.70 3.11 5.20
C ILE A 22 5.25 1.73 4.68
N ILE A 23 3.97 1.40 4.82
CA ILE A 23 3.35 0.21 4.22
C ILE A 23 2.15 0.62 3.38
N GLU A 24 2.18 0.24 2.11
CA GLU A 24 1.06 0.37 1.18
C GLU A 24 0.32 -0.96 1.07
N SER A 25 -0.99 -0.96 1.30
CA SER A 25 -1.82 -2.16 1.32
C SER A 25 -2.66 -2.27 0.05
N ARG A 26 -2.67 -3.45 -0.58
CA ARG A 26 -3.42 -3.73 -1.81
C ARG A 26 -3.94 -5.17 -1.80
N LEU A 27 -4.88 -5.48 -2.68
CA LEU A 27 -5.14 -6.87 -3.06
C LEU A 27 -3.88 -7.50 -3.63
N TYR A 28 -3.69 -8.79 -3.38
CA TYR A 28 -2.62 -9.57 -3.99
C TYR A 28 -3.00 -10.05 -5.40
N ASP A 29 -3.43 -9.08 -6.21
CA ASP A 29 -3.85 -9.22 -7.61
C ASP A 29 -2.67 -9.58 -8.55
N GLU A 30 -2.95 -9.89 -9.81
CA GLU A 30 -1.96 -10.30 -10.80
C GLU A 30 -0.82 -9.29 -10.98
N LYS A 31 -1.12 -7.99 -10.84
CA LYS A 31 -0.12 -6.92 -10.95
C LYS A 31 0.78 -6.88 -9.72
N ARG A 32 0.20 -6.99 -8.53
CA ARG A 32 0.94 -6.92 -7.26
C ARG A 32 1.72 -8.21 -6.98
N ARG A 33 1.32 -9.34 -7.59
CA ARG A 33 2.09 -10.60 -7.61
C ARG A 33 3.46 -10.47 -8.29
N GLN A 34 3.63 -9.49 -9.18
CA GLN A 34 4.91 -9.26 -9.88
C GLN A 34 5.91 -8.42 -9.07
N ILE A 35 5.52 -7.89 -7.91
CA ILE A 35 6.37 -7.03 -7.10
C ILE A 35 7.34 -7.89 -6.30
N ASN A 36 8.63 -7.58 -6.42
CA ASN A 36 9.69 -8.24 -5.67
C ASN A 36 10.40 -7.28 -4.72
N ILE A 37 11.02 -7.83 -3.68
CA ILE A 37 11.91 -7.05 -2.80
C ILE A 37 13.05 -6.47 -3.64
N GLY A 38 13.33 -5.18 -3.46
CA GLY A 38 14.31 -4.44 -4.25
C GLY A 38 13.77 -3.76 -5.50
N ASP A 39 12.54 -4.06 -5.92
CA ASP A 39 11.87 -3.29 -6.98
C ASP A 39 11.55 -1.86 -6.53
N HIS A 40 11.21 -1.02 -7.50
CA HIS A 40 10.72 0.33 -7.26
C HIS A 40 9.22 0.44 -7.51
N ILE A 41 8.58 1.36 -6.78
CA ILE A 41 7.20 1.78 -7.05
C ILE A 41 7.20 3.30 -7.22
N GLU A 42 6.81 3.74 -8.42
CA GLU A 42 6.49 5.13 -8.72
C GLU A 42 5.00 5.36 -8.37
N PHE A 43 4.78 6.14 -7.31
CA PHE A 43 3.43 6.59 -6.97
C PHE A 43 3.13 7.93 -7.64
N ILE A 44 1.93 8.05 -8.19
CA ILE A 44 1.43 9.23 -8.89
C ILE A 44 0.20 9.73 -8.16
N SER A 45 0.16 11.02 -7.80
CA SER A 45 -1.02 11.60 -7.18
C SER A 45 -2.18 11.68 -8.19
N ILE A 46 -3.35 11.14 -7.82
CA ILE A 46 -4.57 11.22 -8.65
C ILE A 46 -5.00 12.67 -8.87
N ARG A 47 -4.89 13.50 -7.83
CA ARG A 47 -5.28 14.92 -7.87
C ARG A 47 -4.29 15.80 -8.63
N ASN A 48 -3.04 15.38 -8.75
CA ASN A 48 -2.01 16.10 -9.52
C ASN A 48 -1.02 15.12 -10.17
N PRO A 49 -1.27 14.69 -11.42
CA PRO A 49 -0.43 13.70 -12.10
C PRO A 49 1.03 14.13 -12.33
N SER A 50 1.35 15.43 -12.21
CA SER A 50 2.74 15.92 -12.26
C SER A 50 3.53 15.58 -10.99
N LYS A 51 2.84 15.36 -9.85
CA LYS A 51 3.46 14.95 -8.60
C LYS A 51 3.67 13.44 -8.57
N LYS A 52 4.93 13.05 -8.49
CA LYS A 52 5.36 11.65 -8.41
C LYS A 52 6.41 11.49 -7.33
N ILE A 53 6.43 10.31 -6.72
CA ILE A 53 7.48 9.89 -5.80
C ILE A 53 7.94 8.50 -6.17
N LEU A 54 9.24 8.24 -6.00
CA LEU A 54 9.82 6.93 -6.21
C LEU A 54 10.14 6.30 -4.87
N THR A 55 9.78 5.04 -4.72
CA THR A 55 10.02 4.29 -3.48
C THR A 55 10.67 2.94 -3.81
N LYS A 56 11.40 2.38 -2.86
CA LYS A 56 11.99 1.04 -2.95
C LYS A 56 11.23 0.06 -2.07
N VAL A 57 10.95 -1.13 -2.60
CA VAL A 57 10.32 -2.23 -1.86
C VAL A 57 11.33 -2.88 -0.92
N LYS A 58 11.03 -2.87 0.38
CA LYS A 58 11.90 -3.40 1.44
C LYS A 58 11.42 -4.73 2.01
N ALA A 59 10.11 -4.96 2.03
CA ALA A 59 9.51 -6.20 2.49
C ALA A 59 8.10 -6.36 1.90
N LEU A 60 7.61 -7.59 1.87
CA LEU A 60 6.27 -7.95 1.40
C LEU A 60 5.61 -8.83 2.45
N TYR A 61 4.44 -8.44 2.92
CA TYR A 61 3.65 -9.19 3.90
C TYR A 61 2.36 -9.65 3.26
N ARG A 62 2.18 -10.96 3.12
CA ARG A 62 1.01 -11.56 2.46
C ARG A 62 0.09 -12.15 3.52
N TYR A 63 -1.20 -11.88 3.39
CA TYR A 63 -2.24 -12.37 4.28
C TYR A 63 -3.48 -12.73 3.47
N ASP A 64 -4.37 -13.49 4.08
CA ASP A 64 -5.67 -13.83 3.48
C ASP A 64 -6.65 -12.66 3.58
N SER A 65 -6.49 -11.78 4.59
CA SER A 65 -7.37 -10.64 4.81
C SER A 65 -6.64 -9.37 5.26
N PHE A 66 -7.22 -8.20 4.97
CA PHE A 66 -6.82 -6.89 5.49
C PHE A 66 -6.94 -6.85 7.01
N LYS A 67 -7.90 -7.56 7.59
CA LYS A 67 -8.05 -7.68 9.04
C LYS A 67 -6.81 -8.29 9.68
N ASP A 68 -6.30 -9.38 9.12
CA ASP A 68 -5.11 -10.05 9.63
C ASP A 68 -3.87 -9.18 9.44
N LEU A 69 -3.71 -8.60 8.23
CA LEU A 69 -2.62 -7.66 7.93
C LEU A 69 -2.56 -6.47 8.91
N PHE A 70 -3.70 -5.84 9.20
CA PHE A 70 -3.77 -4.69 10.11
C PHE A 70 -3.72 -5.11 11.58
N SER A 71 -4.08 -6.35 11.92
CA SER A 71 -3.94 -6.89 13.26
C SER A 71 -2.46 -7.08 13.61
N ASP A 72 -1.66 -7.61 12.68
CA ASP A 72 -0.29 -8.02 12.95
C ASP A 72 0.73 -6.88 12.92
N LEU A 73 0.40 -5.75 12.27
CA LEU A 73 1.30 -4.62 12.11
C LEU A 73 0.77 -3.34 12.80
N PRO A 74 1.65 -2.45 13.30
CA PRO A 74 1.23 -1.17 13.88
C PRO A 74 0.43 -0.33 12.87
N SER A 75 -0.69 0.26 13.32
CA SER A 75 -1.53 1.12 12.47
C SER A 75 -0.75 2.29 11.87
N ASP A 76 0.20 2.83 12.64
CA ASP A 76 1.06 3.94 12.23
C ASP A 76 1.87 3.61 10.96
N TYR A 77 2.20 2.34 10.72
CA TYR A 77 2.92 1.94 9.51
C TYR A 77 2.09 2.18 8.24
N PHE A 78 0.76 2.13 8.37
CA PHE A 78 -0.17 2.40 7.30
C PHE A 78 -0.58 3.88 7.22
N GLY A 79 -0.10 4.73 8.13
CA GLY A 79 -0.45 6.14 8.23
C GLY A 79 -1.81 6.40 8.86
N SER A 80 -2.26 5.55 9.78
CA SER A 80 -3.49 5.74 10.55
C SER A 80 -3.23 5.49 12.04
N ILE A 81 -3.98 6.20 12.89
CA ILE A 81 -3.97 6.00 14.34
C ILE A 81 -4.90 4.87 14.80
N SER A 82 -5.72 4.30 13.89
CA SER A 82 -6.77 3.36 14.25
C SER A 82 -6.90 2.23 13.22
N LYS A 83 -6.75 0.99 13.70
CA LYS A 83 -6.99 -0.22 12.89
C LYS A 83 -8.43 -0.30 12.38
N THR A 84 -9.39 0.19 13.17
CA THR A 84 -10.81 0.24 12.77
C THR A 84 -11.03 1.21 11.61
N GLU A 85 -10.34 2.35 11.60
CA GLU A 85 -10.39 3.29 10.49
C GLU A 85 -9.78 2.70 9.22
N LEU A 86 -8.63 2.01 9.33
CA LEU A 86 -8.00 1.31 8.20
C LEU A 86 -8.97 0.30 7.55
N ILE A 87 -9.68 -0.48 8.35
CA ILE A 87 -10.67 -1.44 7.85
C ILE A 87 -11.85 -0.73 7.19
N ARG A 88 -12.35 0.36 7.76
CA ARG A 88 -13.46 1.13 7.15
C ARG A 88 -13.04 1.73 5.82
N GLU A 89 -11.85 2.32 5.77
CA GLU A 89 -11.29 2.93 4.56
C GLU A 89 -11.10 1.88 3.45
N ILE A 90 -10.45 0.73 3.76
CA ILE A 90 -10.14 -0.28 2.74
C ILE A 90 -11.39 -0.91 2.13
N LYS A 91 -12.47 -1.04 2.91
CA LYS A 91 -13.77 -1.54 2.44
C LYS A 91 -14.48 -0.59 1.46
N THR A 92 -14.02 0.66 1.33
CA THR A 92 -14.50 1.56 0.27
C THR A 92 -13.86 1.28 -1.09
N PHE A 93 -12.73 0.56 -1.12
CA PHE A 93 -11.97 0.25 -2.33
C PHE A 93 -12.16 -1.18 -2.83
N TYR A 94 -12.30 -2.14 -1.92
CA TYR A 94 -12.33 -3.57 -2.25
C TYR A 94 -13.50 -4.26 -1.54
N SER A 95 -14.19 -5.13 -2.28
CA SER A 95 -15.21 -6.01 -1.73
C SER A 95 -14.59 -7.21 -1.00
N GLU A 96 -15.37 -7.83 -0.10
CA GLU A 96 -14.94 -9.04 0.62
C GLU A 96 -14.70 -10.22 -0.32
N ASP A 97 -15.39 -10.27 -1.47
CA ASP A 97 -15.18 -11.32 -2.48
C ASP A 97 -13.89 -11.13 -3.26
N GLU A 98 -13.50 -9.89 -3.56
CA GLU A 98 -12.17 -9.61 -4.14
C GLU A 98 -11.05 -9.96 -3.16
N GLU A 99 -11.21 -9.60 -1.89
CA GLU A 99 -10.29 -9.98 -0.82
C GLU A 99 -10.15 -11.51 -0.72
N ARG A 100 -11.26 -12.24 -0.68
CA ARG A 100 -11.28 -13.71 -0.66
C ARG A 100 -10.63 -14.33 -1.90
N LYS A 101 -10.83 -13.72 -3.07
CA LYS A 101 -10.30 -14.21 -4.35
C LYS A 101 -8.79 -14.06 -4.43
N TYR A 102 -8.26 -12.90 -4.04
CA TYR A 102 -6.87 -12.56 -4.29
C TYR A 102 -5.97 -12.69 -3.07
N GLY A 103 -6.52 -12.61 -1.85
CA GLY A 103 -5.78 -12.27 -0.64
C GLY A 103 -5.29 -10.81 -0.68
N VAL A 104 -4.43 -10.46 0.27
CA VAL A 104 -3.90 -9.10 0.41
C VAL A 104 -2.39 -9.08 0.56
N ILE A 105 -1.80 -7.92 0.26
CA ILE A 105 -0.38 -7.67 0.44
C ILE A 105 -0.14 -6.30 1.07
N GLY A 106 0.66 -6.28 2.14
CA GLY A 106 1.31 -5.09 2.68
C GLY A 106 2.70 -4.95 2.08
N ILE A 107 2.95 -3.85 1.38
CA ILE A 107 4.22 -3.57 0.71
C ILE A 107 4.98 -2.55 1.54
N LYS A 108 6.05 -2.97 2.22
CA LYS A 108 6.92 -2.04 2.95
C LYS A 108 7.78 -1.28 1.96
N ILE A 109 7.67 0.03 1.99
CA ILE A 109 8.32 0.95 1.07
C ILE A 109 9.25 1.91 1.81
N GLU A 110 10.30 2.33 1.13
CA GLU A 110 11.23 3.36 1.56
C GLU A 110 11.25 4.46 0.49
N LEU A 111 10.93 5.70 0.88
CA LEU A 111 10.97 6.85 -0.03
C LEU A 111 12.41 7.11 -0.48
N LEU A 112 12.63 7.15 -1.79
CA LEU A 112 13.92 7.54 -2.37
C LEU A 112 13.95 9.07 -2.51
N LYS A 113 15.06 9.66 -2.03
CA LYS A 113 15.33 11.10 -2.14
C LYS A 113 15.92 11.45 -3.49
#